data_AF-A0A381VZW3-F1
#
_entry.id   AF-A0A381VZW3-F1
#
_cell.length_a   1.000
_cell.length_b   1.000
_cell.length_c   1.000
_cell.angle_alpha   90.00
_cell.angle_beta   90.00
_cell.angle_gamma   90.00
#
_symmetry.space_group_name_H-M   'P 1'
#
loop_
_entity.id
_entity.type
_entity.pdbx_description
1 polymer ?
#
loop_
_entity_poly.entity_id
_entity_poly.type
_entity_poly.pdbx_seq_one_letter_code
_entity_poly.pdbx_strand_id
1 'polypeptide(L)'
;VSIPEAEWKRHLCTPAGEPLSEDAQMGVERALNWVNEHGRPWSFVSEPIDLETENDRIRLTNCAEFTSRALAEKLRLGQAHCAVAVAVGAGPSVSAEIQRLWDAERPDEAFFLNAAAAVTAEQLLLRARKSICDRAEPTGLAALSQESPGYDGWDLGDQCALLDLLAAQPAWPSAAKLDILQSGMLSPEHSQLALFGLGPSAVVQALEPSAIPCVRCSMDPCSHRRMRFAGDIPALVDTASSVAVETKVAAVIENHYAYPDKALRRWSRELLTIDLCGDQSVEATFRPDCKTCSNMGVPFGFVYSIKLGLRRDGYPIRKLSCRPSDSDYQCMCSCLEDPDGFPQAMISAPGFTGQTLSQILEWNPLVEPAGCLCRQPSRDHKWKIALQTVHYKLYSDE
;
A
#
# COMPACT_ATOMS: atom_id res chain seq x y z
N VAL A 1 -13.49 -6.46 5.23
CA VAL A 1 -12.17 -6.18 4.65
C VAL A 1 -12.37 -5.57 3.26
N SER A 2 -11.91 -4.33 3.07
CA SER A 2 -11.90 -3.69 1.74
C SER A 2 -10.64 -4.12 0.99
N ILE A 3 -10.81 -4.54 -0.27
CA ILE A 3 -9.78 -5.17 -1.09
C ILE A 3 -9.64 -4.39 -2.40
N PRO A 4 -8.43 -3.90 -2.74
CA PRO A 4 -8.21 -3.20 -4.00
C PRO A 4 -8.48 -4.08 -5.22
N GLU A 5 -9.00 -3.48 -6.29
CA GLU A 5 -9.31 -4.17 -7.55
C GLU A 5 -8.15 -4.99 -8.11
N ALA A 6 -6.95 -4.41 -8.11
CA ALA A 6 -5.75 -5.07 -8.59
C ALA A 6 -5.44 -6.37 -7.82
N GLU A 7 -5.77 -6.42 -6.53
CA GLU A 7 -5.44 -7.57 -5.67
C GLU A 7 -6.39 -8.73 -5.86
N TRP A 8 -7.70 -8.48 -5.97
CA TRP A 8 -8.63 -9.58 -6.23
C TRP A 8 -8.55 -10.04 -7.70
N LYS A 9 -8.29 -9.15 -8.68
CA LYS A 9 -8.07 -9.56 -10.08
C LYS A 9 -6.88 -10.50 -10.25
N ARG A 10 -5.82 -10.32 -9.45
CA ARG A 10 -4.66 -11.23 -9.42
C ARG A 10 -5.06 -12.65 -9.07
N HIS A 11 -5.96 -12.83 -8.10
CA HIS A 11 -6.43 -14.15 -7.68
C HIS A 11 -7.37 -14.81 -8.70
N LEU A 12 -7.87 -14.04 -9.68
CA LEU A 12 -8.57 -14.56 -10.85
C LEU A 12 -7.64 -14.80 -12.05
N CYS A 13 -6.33 -14.67 -11.87
CA CYS A 13 -5.32 -14.76 -12.93
C CYS A 13 -5.57 -13.81 -14.12
N THR A 14 -6.25 -12.69 -13.89
CA THR A 14 -6.56 -11.70 -14.94
C THR A 14 -5.35 -10.76 -15.14
N PRO A 15 -4.88 -10.54 -16.37
CA PRO A 15 -3.81 -9.59 -16.66
C PRO A 15 -4.14 -8.16 -16.22
N ALA A 16 -3.10 -7.39 -15.90
CA ALA A 16 -3.27 -5.99 -15.52
C ALA A 16 -3.84 -5.16 -16.68
N GLY A 17 -4.96 -4.47 -16.45
CA GLY A 17 -5.59 -3.56 -17.42
C GLY A 17 -6.64 -4.20 -18.32
N GLU A 18 -6.85 -5.52 -18.25
CA GLU A 18 -7.96 -6.17 -18.93
C GLU A 18 -9.27 -6.05 -18.10
N PRO A 19 -10.39 -5.64 -18.73
CA PRO A 19 -11.68 -5.64 -18.07
C PRO A 19 -12.20 -7.07 -17.90
N LEU A 20 -12.95 -7.31 -16.83
CA LEU A 20 -13.70 -8.55 -16.66
C LEU A 20 -15.05 -8.45 -17.38
N SER A 21 -15.64 -9.60 -17.69
CA SER A 21 -17.06 -9.64 -18.06
C SER A 21 -17.91 -9.16 -16.88
N GLU A 22 -19.10 -8.64 -17.17
CA GLU A 22 -20.06 -8.20 -16.14
C GLU A 22 -20.39 -9.33 -15.16
N ASP A 23 -20.57 -10.56 -15.66
CA ASP A 23 -20.84 -11.74 -14.83
C ASP A 23 -19.69 -12.07 -13.88
N ALA A 24 -18.44 -12.01 -14.36
CA ALA A 24 -17.27 -12.28 -13.52
C ALA A 24 -17.08 -11.18 -12.47
N GLN A 25 -17.32 -9.93 -12.85
CA GLN A 25 -17.26 -8.82 -11.91
C GLN A 25 -18.33 -8.96 -10.81
N MET A 26 -19.57 -9.27 -11.19
CA MET A 26 -20.65 -9.52 -10.24
C MET A 26 -20.36 -10.73 -9.34
N GLY A 27 -19.76 -11.80 -9.89
CA GLY A 27 -19.37 -12.99 -9.14
C GLY A 27 -18.35 -12.68 -8.03
N VAL A 28 -17.34 -11.88 -8.36
CA VAL A 28 -16.32 -11.45 -7.37
C VAL A 28 -16.91 -10.51 -6.33
N GLU A 29 -17.70 -9.53 -6.73
CA GLU A 29 -18.33 -8.58 -5.80
C GLU A 29 -19.23 -9.32 -4.80
N ARG A 30 -20.02 -10.29 -5.29
CA ARG A 30 -20.83 -11.17 -4.44
C ARG A 30 -19.96 -11.98 -3.48
N ALA A 31 -18.88 -12.59 -3.96
CA ALA A 31 -17.97 -13.38 -3.14
C ALA A 31 -17.28 -12.52 -2.05
N LEU A 32 -16.79 -11.33 -2.39
CA LEU A 32 -16.18 -10.40 -1.44
C LEU A 32 -17.18 -9.94 -0.36
N ASN A 33 -18.41 -9.62 -0.76
CA ASN A 33 -19.47 -9.28 0.20
C ASN A 33 -19.78 -10.47 1.10
N TRP A 34 -19.89 -11.67 0.54
CA TRP A 34 -20.16 -12.88 1.31
C TRP A 34 -19.09 -13.15 2.37
N VAL A 35 -17.79 -13.08 2.00
CA VAL A 35 -16.68 -13.27 2.95
C VAL A 35 -16.74 -12.23 4.08
N ASN A 36 -17.07 -10.99 3.76
CA ASN A 36 -17.17 -9.92 4.75
C ASN A 36 -18.34 -10.10 5.71
N GLU A 37 -19.50 -10.54 5.21
CA GLU A 37 -20.71 -10.72 6.00
C GLU A 37 -20.69 -12.02 6.81
N HIS A 38 -20.21 -13.12 6.22
CA HIS A 38 -20.39 -14.47 6.75
C HIS A 38 -19.07 -15.15 7.14
N GLY A 39 -17.96 -14.81 6.47
CA GLY A 39 -16.65 -15.41 6.72
C GLY A 39 -16.12 -15.12 8.13
N ARG A 40 -16.46 -13.95 8.68
CA ARG A 40 -15.89 -13.40 9.93
C ARG A 40 -14.36 -13.36 9.89
N PRO A 41 -13.77 -12.60 8.94
CA PRO A 41 -12.32 -12.54 8.80
C PRO A 41 -11.68 -11.97 10.07
N TRP A 42 -10.52 -12.51 10.43
CA TRP A 42 -9.87 -12.17 11.69
C TRP A 42 -8.35 -12.16 11.54
N SER A 43 -7.69 -11.39 12.40
CA SER A 43 -6.24 -11.32 12.49
C SER A 43 -5.84 -11.26 13.95
N PHE A 44 -4.74 -11.92 14.29
CA PHE A 44 -4.09 -11.83 15.58
C PHE A 44 -2.63 -11.45 15.38
N VAL A 45 -2.15 -10.52 16.19
CA VAL A 45 -0.78 -10.02 16.17
C VAL A 45 -0.21 -10.18 17.55
N SER A 46 0.90 -10.90 17.69
CA SER A 46 1.56 -11.09 18.99
C SER A 46 2.13 -9.77 19.52
N GLU A 47 2.46 -9.77 20.81
CA GLU A 47 3.42 -8.80 21.32
C GLU A 47 4.80 -9.02 20.65
N PRO A 48 5.67 -7.99 20.59
CA PRO A 48 7.05 -8.16 20.15
C PRO A 48 7.79 -9.18 21.02
N ILE A 49 8.54 -10.06 20.37
CA ILE A 49 9.32 -11.12 20.99
C ILE A 49 10.78 -10.88 20.62
N ASP A 50 11.65 -10.74 21.62
CA ASP A 50 13.08 -10.58 21.38
C ASP A 50 13.62 -11.76 20.58
N LEU A 51 14.46 -11.46 19.59
CA LEU A 51 15.01 -12.45 18.68
C LEU A 51 16.53 -12.41 18.70
N GLU A 52 17.12 -13.58 18.51
CA GLU A 52 18.53 -13.75 18.22
C GLU A 52 18.68 -14.53 16.91
N THR A 53 19.69 -14.17 16.13
CA THR A 53 20.05 -14.90 14.91
C THR A 53 21.48 -15.38 14.99
N GLU A 54 21.69 -16.67 14.75
CA GLU A 54 22.99 -17.31 14.72
C GLU A 54 23.09 -18.18 13.46
N ASN A 55 23.81 -17.71 12.45
CA ASN A 55 23.82 -18.29 11.11
C ASN A 55 22.39 -18.37 10.54
N ASP A 56 21.92 -19.58 10.26
CA ASP A 56 20.57 -19.85 9.72
C ASP A 56 19.54 -20.11 10.84
N ARG A 57 19.94 -20.04 12.12
CA ARG A 57 19.04 -20.28 13.25
C ARG A 57 18.45 -18.98 13.75
N ILE A 58 17.15 -19.01 14.00
CA ILE A 58 16.39 -17.92 14.60
C ILE A 58 15.88 -18.43 15.94
N ARG A 59 16.26 -17.76 17.03
CA ARG A 59 15.77 -18.07 18.38
C ARG A 59 14.92 -16.93 18.87
N LEU A 60 13.73 -17.27 19.36
CA LEU A 60 12.84 -16.34 20.04
C LEU A 60 12.92 -16.59 21.54
N THR A 61 12.89 -15.52 22.34
CA THR A 61 13.04 -15.60 23.81
C THR A 61 11.96 -16.43 24.52
N ASN A 62 10.85 -16.74 23.85
CA ASN A 62 9.81 -17.66 24.32
C ASN A 62 10.09 -19.14 23.97
N CYS A 63 11.35 -19.49 23.72
CA CYS A 63 11.83 -20.85 23.45
C CYS A 63 11.45 -21.46 22.09
N ALA A 64 10.84 -20.70 21.17
CA ALA A 64 10.70 -21.14 19.79
C ALA A 64 12.04 -20.99 19.05
N GLU A 65 12.46 -22.05 18.36
CA GLU A 65 13.64 -22.06 17.50
C GLU A 65 13.23 -22.51 16.09
N PHE A 66 13.69 -21.79 15.08
CA PHE A 66 13.47 -22.09 13.67
C PHE A 66 14.80 -22.16 12.95
N THR A 67 14.86 -22.90 11.85
CA THR A 67 16.01 -22.86 10.94
C THR A 67 15.55 -22.38 9.58
N SER A 68 16.05 -21.21 9.17
CA SER A 68 15.82 -20.67 7.83
C SER A 68 16.92 -19.71 7.41
N ARG A 69 17.62 -20.06 6.34
CA ARG A 69 18.66 -19.22 5.74
C ARG A 69 18.11 -17.88 5.26
N ALA A 70 17.02 -17.90 4.48
CA ALA A 70 16.46 -16.69 3.89
C ALA A 70 15.87 -15.74 4.96
N LEU A 71 15.17 -16.30 5.95
CA LEU A 71 14.65 -15.51 7.07
C LEU A 71 15.79 -14.94 7.91
N ALA A 72 16.77 -15.75 8.33
CA ALA A 72 17.88 -15.29 9.15
C ALA A 72 18.71 -14.20 8.43
N GLU A 73 18.95 -14.37 7.13
CA GLU A 73 19.59 -13.34 6.30
C GLU A 73 18.76 -12.05 6.27
N LYS A 74 17.45 -12.13 6.04
CA LYS A 74 16.56 -10.96 6.03
C LYS A 74 16.56 -10.25 7.39
N LEU A 75 16.45 -10.99 8.49
CA LEU A 75 16.47 -10.42 9.85
C LEU A 75 17.80 -9.71 10.13
N ARG A 76 18.93 -10.33 9.77
CA ARG A 76 20.26 -9.75 9.96
C ARG A 76 20.48 -8.50 9.10
N LEU A 77 20.14 -8.54 7.81
CA LEU A 77 20.24 -7.38 6.91
C LEU A 77 19.33 -6.23 7.36
N GLY A 78 18.14 -6.57 7.87
CA GLY A 78 17.19 -5.63 8.45
C GLY A 78 17.57 -5.13 9.84
N GLN A 79 18.65 -5.64 10.45
CA GLN A 79 19.05 -5.37 11.83
C GLN A 79 17.90 -5.57 12.83
N ALA A 80 17.12 -6.64 12.62
CA ALA A 80 15.98 -6.95 13.45
C ALA A 80 16.45 -7.46 14.82
N HIS A 81 15.85 -6.94 15.89
CA HIS A 81 16.15 -7.30 17.29
C HIS A 81 14.93 -7.87 18.02
N CYS A 82 13.73 -7.65 17.49
CA CYS A 82 12.52 -8.34 17.92
C CYS A 82 11.68 -8.74 16.72
N ALA A 83 10.81 -9.72 16.90
CA ALA A 83 9.90 -10.24 15.90
C ALA A 83 8.46 -10.17 16.39
N VAL A 84 7.53 -10.09 15.44
CA VAL A 84 6.10 -10.17 15.70
C VAL A 84 5.55 -11.33 14.87
N ALA A 85 4.91 -12.27 15.54
CA ALA A 85 4.20 -13.36 14.89
C ALA A 85 2.74 -12.94 14.63
N VAL A 86 2.20 -13.38 13.50
CA VAL A 86 0.85 -13.02 13.05
C VAL A 86 0.12 -14.26 12.57
N ALA A 87 -1.15 -14.40 12.96
CA ALA A 87 -2.11 -15.32 12.35
C ALA A 87 -3.24 -14.53 11.71
N VAL A 88 -3.68 -14.96 10.52
CA VAL A 88 -4.85 -14.41 9.84
C VAL A 88 -5.70 -15.53 9.26
N GLY A 89 -7.01 -15.28 9.13
CA GLY A 89 -7.91 -16.19 8.46
C GLY A 89 -9.12 -15.47 7.86
N ALA A 90 -9.57 -15.94 6.70
CA ALA A 90 -10.85 -15.54 6.12
C ALA A 90 -12.05 -16.09 6.92
N GLY A 91 -11.80 -17.14 7.72
CA GLY A 91 -12.70 -17.74 8.70
C GLY A 91 -13.35 -19.05 8.26
N PRO A 92 -13.79 -19.90 9.21
CA PRO A 92 -14.16 -21.29 8.95
C PRO A 92 -15.45 -21.46 8.12
N SER A 93 -16.36 -20.46 8.16
CA SER A 93 -17.58 -20.48 7.37
C SER A 93 -17.29 -20.53 5.87
N VAL A 94 -16.16 -19.96 5.43
CA VAL A 94 -15.79 -19.87 4.01
C VAL A 94 -15.53 -21.25 3.42
N SER A 95 -14.74 -22.08 4.10
CA SER A 95 -14.46 -23.46 3.66
C SER A 95 -15.74 -24.29 3.54
N ALA A 96 -16.66 -24.14 4.53
CA ALA A 96 -17.95 -24.84 4.50
C ALA A 96 -18.83 -24.39 3.32
N GLU A 97 -18.84 -23.10 3.01
CA GLU A 97 -19.62 -22.57 1.88
C GLU A 97 -19.02 -22.96 0.53
N ILE A 98 -17.69 -22.95 0.39
CA ILE A 98 -17.01 -23.46 -0.81
C ILE A 98 -17.41 -24.92 -1.05
N GLN A 99 -17.35 -25.76 -0.03
CA GLN A 99 -17.78 -27.16 -0.15
C GLN A 99 -19.26 -27.26 -0.54
N ARG A 100 -20.14 -26.47 0.09
CA ARG A 100 -21.58 -26.43 -0.24
C ARG A 100 -21.83 -26.03 -1.71
N LEU A 101 -21.05 -25.10 -2.26
CA LEU A 101 -21.15 -24.68 -3.66
C LEU A 101 -20.67 -25.77 -4.62
N TRP A 102 -19.60 -26.49 -4.27
CA TRP A 102 -19.15 -27.67 -5.02
C TRP A 102 -20.21 -28.77 -5.03
N ASP A 103 -20.79 -29.10 -3.87
CA ASP A 103 -21.85 -30.12 -3.75
C ASP A 103 -23.13 -29.72 -4.52
N ALA A 104 -23.35 -28.42 -4.69
CA ALA A 104 -24.47 -27.86 -5.46
C ALA A 104 -24.14 -27.65 -6.94
N GLU A 105 -23.03 -28.19 -7.46
CA GLU A 105 -22.58 -28.06 -8.85
C GLU A 105 -22.44 -26.61 -9.33
N ARG A 106 -22.00 -25.69 -8.44
CA ARG A 106 -21.74 -24.27 -8.73
C ARG A 106 -20.26 -23.93 -8.60
N PRO A 107 -19.38 -24.52 -9.44
CA PRO A 107 -17.93 -24.41 -9.31
C PRO A 107 -17.39 -23.00 -9.62
N ASP A 108 -18.10 -22.23 -10.43
CA ASP A 108 -17.79 -20.83 -10.75
C ASP A 108 -17.91 -19.94 -9.50
N GLU A 109 -19.00 -20.08 -8.75
CA GLU A 109 -19.19 -19.36 -7.50
C GLU A 109 -18.22 -19.83 -6.41
N ALA A 110 -17.95 -21.13 -6.34
CA ALA A 110 -16.93 -21.68 -5.45
C ALA A 110 -15.54 -21.10 -5.76
N PHE A 111 -15.20 -20.96 -7.04
CA PHE A 111 -13.95 -20.35 -7.50
C PHE A 111 -13.84 -18.88 -7.08
N PHE A 112 -14.87 -18.06 -7.31
CA PHE A 112 -14.85 -16.66 -6.89
C PHE A 112 -14.76 -16.52 -5.37
N LEU A 113 -15.46 -17.39 -4.62
CA LEU A 113 -15.40 -17.39 -3.16
C LEU A 113 -14.01 -17.77 -2.65
N ASN A 114 -13.39 -18.80 -3.23
CA ASN A 114 -12.02 -19.22 -2.92
C ASN A 114 -11.01 -18.10 -3.19
N ALA A 115 -11.10 -17.46 -4.36
CA ALA A 115 -10.25 -16.32 -4.71
C ALA A 115 -10.45 -15.13 -3.75
N ALA A 116 -11.70 -14.79 -3.41
CA ALA A 116 -12.05 -13.75 -2.45
C ALA A 116 -11.51 -14.04 -1.04
N ALA A 117 -11.56 -15.31 -0.60
CA ALA A 117 -11.04 -15.74 0.69
C ALA A 117 -9.51 -15.64 0.76
N ALA A 118 -8.82 -16.09 -0.28
CA ALA A 118 -7.36 -16.03 -0.37
C ALA A 118 -6.87 -14.57 -0.33
N VAL A 119 -7.45 -13.69 -1.15
CA VAL A 119 -7.09 -12.26 -1.12
C VAL A 119 -7.45 -11.59 0.21
N THR A 120 -8.51 -12.02 0.88
CA THR A 120 -8.88 -11.52 2.20
C THR A 120 -7.79 -11.82 3.24
N ALA A 121 -7.30 -13.06 3.29
CA ALA A 121 -6.21 -13.45 4.20
C ALA A 121 -4.93 -12.63 3.92
N GLU A 122 -4.55 -12.47 2.65
CA GLU A 122 -3.39 -11.64 2.28
C GLU A 122 -3.57 -10.16 2.69
N GLN A 123 -4.76 -9.58 2.49
CA GLN A 123 -5.04 -8.20 2.89
C GLN A 123 -5.04 -8.01 4.41
N LEU A 124 -5.49 -9.01 5.17
CA LEU A 124 -5.38 -8.99 6.63
C LEU A 124 -3.91 -8.97 7.07
N LEU A 125 -3.05 -9.70 6.39
CA LEU A 125 -1.61 -9.71 6.69
C LEU A 125 -0.94 -8.36 6.40
N LEU A 126 -1.30 -7.70 5.29
CA LEU A 126 -0.85 -6.35 4.98
C LEU A 126 -1.34 -5.32 6.02
N ARG A 127 -2.58 -5.44 6.48
CA ARG A 127 -3.14 -4.60 7.55
C ARG A 127 -2.44 -4.85 8.88
N ALA A 128 -2.14 -6.11 9.21
CA ALA A 128 -1.37 -6.47 10.38
C ALA A 128 0.02 -5.83 10.34
N ARG A 129 0.75 -5.94 9.20
CA ARG A 129 2.03 -5.26 9.01
C ARG A 129 1.93 -3.75 9.24
N LYS A 130 0.92 -3.10 8.67
CA LYS A 130 0.69 -1.67 8.88
C LYS A 130 0.48 -1.36 10.37
N SER A 131 -0.38 -2.10 11.06
CA SER A 131 -0.62 -1.91 12.49
C SER A 131 0.65 -2.13 13.34
N ILE A 132 1.49 -3.09 12.96
CA ILE A 132 2.79 -3.30 13.59
C ILE A 132 3.68 -2.07 13.40
N CYS A 133 3.82 -1.56 12.17
CA CYS A 133 4.60 -0.35 11.90
C CYS A 133 4.06 0.88 12.65
N ASP A 134 2.74 1.08 12.66
CA ASP A 134 2.12 2.22 13.34
C ASP A 134 2.41 2.19 14.86
N ARG A 135 2.43 0.99 15.48
CA ARG A 135 2.83 0.82 16.90
C ARG A 135 4.32 0.99 17.14
N ALA A 136 5.15 0.66 16.15
CA ALA A 136 6.61 0.68 16.24
C ALA A 136 7.22 2.06 15.91
N GLU A 137 6.48 2.93 15.21
CA GLU A 137 6.92 4.26 14.77
C GLU A 137 7.54 5.11 15.90
N PRO A 138 6.96 5.22 17.11
CA PRO A 138 7.54 6.02 18.20
C PRO A 138 8.93 5.57 18.65
N THR A 139 9.27 4.30 18.40
CA THR A 139 10.58 3.71 18.74
C THR A 139 11.57 3.74 17.58
N GLY A 140 11.20 4.34 16.44
CA GLY A 140 12.05 4.39 15.24
C GLY A 140 12.23 3.04 14.54
N LEU A 141 11.28 2.12 14.75
CA LEU A 141 11.30 0.78 14.20
C LEU A 141 10.25 0.60 13.10
N ALA A 142 10.51 -0.33 12.19
CA ALA A 142 9.57 -0.74 11.15
C ALA A 142 9.60 -2.25 10.94
N ALA A 143 8.48 -2.80 10.46
CA ALA A 143 8.40 -4.21 10.10
C ALA A 143 8.99 -4.48 8.71
N LEU A 144 9.88 -5.46 8.64
CA LEU A 144 10.31 -6.12 7.40
C LEU A 144 9.11 -6.79 6.70
N SER A 145 9.28 -7.20 5.45
CA SER A 145 8.34 -8.08 4.76
C SER A 145 8.22 -9.41 5.48
N GLN A 146 6.99 -9.94 5.55
CA GLN A 146 6.72 -11.22 6.19
C GLN A 146 7.51 -12.38 5.58
N GLU A 147 7.75 -13.39 6.40
CA GLU A 147 8.11 -14.75 5.98
C GLU A 147 7.15 -15.73 6.64
N SER A 148 6.95 -16.88 6.01
CA SER A 148 6.08 -17.95 6.50
C SER A 148 6.77 -19.32 6.36
N PRO A 149 6.52 -20.28 7.26
CA PRO A 149 6.92 -21.68 7.05
C PRO A 149 6.49 -22.18 5.67
N GLY A 150 7.39 -22.85 4.96
CA GLY A 150 7.22 -23.27 3.57
C GLY A 150 7.76 -22.29 2.52
N TYR A 151 8.24 -21.11 2.91
CA TYR A 151 9.01 -20.21 2.03
C TYR A 151 10.45 -20.71 1.89
N ASP A 152 11.22 -20.12 0.95
CA ASP A 152 12.58 -20.61 0.62
C ASP A 152 13.46 -20.77 1.87
N GLY A 153 13.90 -22.00 2.11
CA GLY A 153 14.75 -22.35 3.24
C GLY A 153 14.06 -22.41 4.61
N TRP A 154 12.74 -22.20 4.74
CA TRP A 154 12.00 -22.41 5.99
C TRP A 154 11.13 -23.66 5.91
N ASP A 155 11.40 -24.66 6.76
CA ASP A 155 10.63 -25.90 6.83
C ASP A 155 9.13 -25.63 7.10
N LEU A 156 8.25 -26.25 6.33
CA LEU A 156 6.80 -26.18 6.54
C LEU A 156 6.40 -26.78 7.91
N GLY A 157 7.15 -27.76 8.41
CA GLY A 157 6.92 -28.38 9.72
C GLY A 157 7.01 -27.40 10.90
N ASP A 158 7.75 -26.30 10.74
CA ASP A 158 7.85 -25.23 11.75
C ASP A 158 6.54 -24.46 11.93
N GLN A 159 5.53 -24.71 11.08
CA GLN A 159 4.19 -24.14 11.23
C GLN A 159 3.55 -24.51 12.58
N CYS A 160 3.80 -25.71 13.11
CA CYS A 160 3.33 -26.13 14.43
C CYS A 160 3.93 -25.26 15.54
N ALA A 161 5.26 -25.08 15.53
CA ALA A 161 5.95 -24.29 16.52
C ALA A 161 5.51 -22.80 16.49
N LEU A 162 5.27 -22.26 15.29
CA LEU A 162 4.77 -20.89 15.13
C LEU A 162 3.31 -20.74 15.61
N LEU A 163 2.46 -21.74 15.38
CA LEU A 163 1.09 -21.74 15.89
C LEU A 163 1.06 -21.85 17.43
N ASP A 164 1.84 -22.76 18.00
CA ASP A 164 1.94 -22.94 19.45
C ASP A 164 2.40 -21.64 20.14
N LEU A 165 3.39 -20.97 19.55
CA LEU A 165 3.86 -19.65 20.01
C LEU A 165 2.74 -18.61 20.05
N LEU A 166 1.88 -18.59 19.03
CA LEU A 166 0.76 -17.66 18.93
C LEU A 166 -0.37 -18.03 19.90
N ALA A 167 -0.71 -19.32 19.99
CA ALA A 167 -1.75 -19.84 20.87
C ALA A 167 -1.40 -19.70 22.36
N ALA A 168 -0.12 -19.66 22.71
CA ALA A 168 0.35 -19.41 24.06
C ALA A 168 0.15 -17.95 24.53
N GLN A 169 -0.17 -17.01 23.62
CA GLN A 169 -0.40 -15.62 23.97
C GLN A 169 -1.71 -15.44 24.75
N PRO A 170 -1.75 -14.67 25.85
CA PRO A 170 -2.97 -14.47 26.64
C PRO A 170 -4.13 -13.86 25.85
N ALA A 171 -3.82 -13.06 24.82
CA ALA A 171 -4.80 -12.42 23.96
C ALA A 171 -5.22 -13.29 22.76
N TRP A 172 -4.75 -14.53 22.66
CA TRP A 172 -5.12 -15.42 21.56
C TRP A 172 -6.65 -15.60 21.52
N PRO A 173 -7.30 -15.26 20.39
CA PRO A 173 -8.75 -15.22 20.35
C PRO A 173 -9.33 -16.63 20.41
N SER A 174 -10.26 -16.86 21.34
CA SER A 174 -10.99 -18.15 21.44
C SER A 174 -11.78 -18.51 20.17
N ALA A 175 -12.07 -17.51 19.34
CA ALA A 175 -12.73 -17.67 18.05
C ALA A 175 -11.76 -18.10 16.92
N ALA A 176 -10.44 -17.99 17.12
CA ALA A 176 -9.47 -18.54 16.18
C ALA A 176 -9.45 -20.05 16.31
N LYS A 177 -10.26 -20.69 15.47
CA LYS A 177 -10.19 -22.12 15.21
C LYS A 177 -9.17 -22.32 14.10
N LEU A 178 -7.91 -22.49 14.48
CA LEU A 178 -6.81 -22.84 13.59
C LEU A 178 -6.23 -24.17 14.05
N ASP A 179 -6.23 -25.12 13.13
CA ASP A 179 -5.59 -26.42 13.31
C ASP A 179 -4.57 -26.64 12.19
N ILE A 180 -3.61 -27.54 12.43
CA ILE A 180 -2.66 -27.99 11.42
C ILE A 180 -2.99 -29.44 11.07
N LEU A 181 -3.22 -29.69 9.79
CA LEU A 181 -3.47 -31.02 9.26
C LEU A 181 -2.16 -31.83 9.23
N GLN A 182 -2.27 -33.16 9.11
CA GLN A 182 -1.09 -34.03 8.96
C GLN A 182 -0.20 -33.67 7.76
N SER A 183 -0.77 -33.01 6.74
CA SER A 183 -0.02 -32.49 5.58
C SER A 183 0.82 -31.25 5.88
N GLY A 184 0.69 -30.65 7.06
CA GLY A 184 1.27 -29.34 7.38
C GLY A 184 0.48 -28.16 6.80
N MET A 185 -0.76 -28.38 6.36
CA MET A 185 -1.67 -27.30 5.93
C MET A 185 -2.49 -26.78 7.11
N LEU A 186 -2.77 -25.48 7.11
CA LEU A 186 -3.71 -24.87 8.05
C LEU A 186 -5.16 -25.25 7.69
N SER A 187 -5.97 -25.44 8.73
CA SER A 187 -7.41 -25.51 8.63
C SER A 187 -8.02 -24.43 9.52
N PRO A 188 -8.86 -23.52 9.00
CA PRO A 188 -9.30 -23.38 7.60
C PRO A 188 -8.16 -23.07 6.61
N GLU A 189 -8.30 -23.53 5.37
CA GLU A 189 -7.27 -23.46 4.32
C GLU A 189 -6.95 -22.03 3.85
N HIS A 190 -7.90 -21.09 4.02
CA HIS A 190 -7.70 -19.66 3.74
C HIS A 190 -7.17 -18.92 4.96
N SER A 191 -6.10 -19.46 5.55
CA SER A 191 -5.42 -18.91 6.72
C SER A 191 -3.91 -18.85 6.49
N GLN A 192 -3.23 -17.98 7.22
CA GLN A 192 -1.78 -17.84 7.10
C GLN A 192 -1.16 -17.51 8.46
N LEU A 193 0.00 -18.11 8.71
CA LEU A 193 0.91 -17.72 9.80
C LEU A 193 2.12 -17.01 9.20
N ALA A 194 2.61 -15.97 9.87
CA ALA A 194 3.71 -15.17 9.39
C ALA A 194 4.56 -14.62 10.54
N LEU A 195 5.83 -14.37 10.26
CA LEU A 195 6.75 -13.68 11.15
C LEU A 195 7.26 -12.40 10.49
N PHE A 196 7.25 -11.31 11.25
CA PHE A 196 7.80 -10.02 10.87
C PHE A 196 8.97 -9.68 11.79
N GLY A 197 10.16 -9.43 11.24
CA GLY A 197 11.24 -8.82 12.01
C GLY A 197 11.08 -7.31 12.13
N LEU A 198 11.39 -6.74 13.29
CA LEU A 198 11.40 -5.30 13.54
C LEU A 198 12.83 -4.80 13.63
N GLY A 199 13.20 -3.93 12.69
CA GLY A 199 14.49 -3.28 12.62
C GLY A 199 14.36 -1.75 12.50
N PRO A 200 15.48 -1.01 12.54
CA PRO A 200 15.47 0.45 12.39
C PRO A 200 14.79 0.87 11.09
N SER A 201 13.87 1.84 11.14
CA SER A 201 13.04 2.22 9.98
C SER A 201 13.85 2.58 8.74
N ALA A 202 14.98 3.27 8.91
CA ALA A 202 15.87 3.64 7.80
C ALA A 202 16.50 2.43 7.10
N VAL A 203 16.88 1.40 7.87
CA VAL A 203 17.47 0.16 7.34
C VAL A 203 16.40 -0.64 6.58
N VAL A 204 15.22 -0.79 7.18
CA VAL A 204 14.08 -1.48 6.57
C VAL A 204 13.66 -0.81 5.26
N GLN A 205 13.60 0.53 5.24
CA GLN A 205 13.23 1.30 4.04
C GLN A 205 14.24 1.12 2.89
N ALA A 206 15.53 1.01 3.21
CA ALA A 206 16.57 0.76 2.20
C ALA A 206 16.54 -0.68 1.67
N LEU A 207 16.21 -1.66 2.52
CA LEU A 207 16.24 -3.09 2.18
C LEU A 207 15.02 -3.53 1.36
N GLU A 208 13.81 -3.15 1.78
CA GLU A 208 12.54 -3.71 1.30
C GLU A 208 12.31 -3.62 -0.23
N PRO A 209 12.65 -2.53 -0.93
CA PRO A 209 12.47 -2.46 -2.38
C PRO A 209 13.21 -3.57 -3.15
N SER A 210 14.41 -3.93 -2.67
CA SER A 210 15.23 -5.00 -3.28
C SER A 210 14.76 -6.41 -2.92
N ALA A 211 13.98 -6.54 -1.84
CA ALA A 211 13.42 -7.82 -1.38
C ALA A 211 12.17 -8.23 -2.17
N ILE A 212 11.59 -7.33 -2.98
CA ILE A 212 10.41 -7.65 -3.79
C ILE A 212 10.80 -8.58 -4.96
N PRO A 213 10.28 -9.82 -5.04
CA PRO A 213 10.68 -10.77 -6.08
C PRO A 213 10.44 -10.25 -7.50
N CYS A 214 9.33 -9.50 -7.72
CA CYS A 214 9.04 -8.91 -9.02
C CYS A 214 10.07 -7.88 -9.49
N VAL A 215 10.84 -7.25 -8.58
CA VAL A 215 11.91 -6.32 -8.96
C VAL A 215 13.13 -7.07 -9.51
N ARG A 216 13.39 -8.27 -8.98
CA ARG A 216 14.55 -9.12 -9.34
C ARG A 216 14.26 -10.14 -10.45
N CYS A 217 12.98 -10.34 -10.79
CA CYS A 217 12.58 -11.30 -11.82
C CYS A 217 13.00 -10.82 -13.22
N SER A 218 13.76 -11.66 -13.94
CA SER A 218 14.24 -11.38 -15.31
C SER A 218 13.24 -11.69 -16.43
N MET A 219 12.03 -12.16 -16.09
CA MET A 219 11.01 -12.53 -17.10
C MET A 219 10.43 -11.29 -17.80
N ASP A 220 10.75 -11.10 -19.07
CA ASP A 220 10.28 -9.97 -19.88
C ASP A 220 9.73 -10.44 -21.24
N PRO A 221 8.47 -10.11 -21.61
CA PRO A 221 7.45 -9.39 -20.84
C PRO A 221 6.69 -10.30 -19.84
N CYS A 222 6.35 -9.76 -18.67
CA CYS A 222 5.48 -10.44 -17.69
C CYS A 222 4.23 -9.60 -17.42
N SER A 223 3.06 -10.07 -17.88
CA SER A 223 1.75 -9.43 -17.71
C SER A 223 1.25 -9.40 -16.26
N HIS A 224 1.86 -10.20 -15.38
CA HIS A 224 1.51 -10.33 -13.96
C HIS A 224 2.51 -9.63 -13.02
N ARG A 225 3.45 -8.87 -13.58
CA ARG A 225 4.52 -8.21 -12.82
C ARG A 225 3.94 -7.14 -11.87
N ARG A 226 4.18 -7.30 -10.56
CA ARG A 226 3.65 -6.41 -9.50
C ARG A 226 4.39 -5.08 -9.36
N MET A 227 5.66 -5.04 -9.76
CA MET A 227 6.55 -3.89 -9.67
C MET A 227 7.36 -3.77 -10.96
N ARG A 228 7.62 -2.54 -11.43
CA ARG A 228 8.42 -2.30 -12.65
C ARG A 228 9.81 -2.93 -12.55
N PHE A 229 10.41 -3.25 -13.70
CA PHE A 229 11.75 -3.82 -13.74
C PHE A 229 12.74 -2.88 -13.03
N ALA A 230 13.74 -3.40 -12.32
CA ALA A 230 14.74 -2.53 -11.68
C ALA A 230 15.46 -1.61 -12.70
N GLY A 231 15.59 -2.05 -13.95
CA GLY A 231 16.10 -1.25 -15.08
C GLY A 231 15.16 -0.18 -15.61
N ASP A 232 13.88 -0.20 -15.22
CA ASP A 232 12.88 0.85 -15.52
C ASP A 232 12.77 1.88 -14.38
N ILE A 233 13.47 1.67 -13.27
CA ILE A 233 13.61 2.65 -12.20
C ILE A 233 14.77 3.57 -12.63
N PRO A 234 14.54 4.87 -12.90
CA PRO A 234 15.62 5.79 -13.17
C PRO A 234 16.61 5.71 -12.00
N ALA A 235 17.88 5.41 -12.31
CA ALA A 235 18.93 5.27 -11.32
C ALA A 235 18.88 6.46 -10.36
N LEU A 236 18.54 6.22 -9.09
CA LEU A 236 18.78 7.17 -8.03
C LEU A 236 20.30 7.35 -7.98
N VAL A 237 20.72 8.54 -8.42
CA VAL A 237 22.10 8.92 -8.67
C VAL A 237 22.98 8.60 -7.47
N ASP A 238 23.94 7.70 -7.71
CA ASP A 238 25.12 7.48 -6.88
C ASP A 238 25.88 8.82 -6.80
N THR A 239 25.87 9.44 -5.63
CA THR A 239 26.64 10.67 -5.37
C THR A 239 28.08 10.30 -5.05
N ALA A 240 28.82 9.83 -6.04
CA ALA A 240 30.28 9.77 -6.00
C ALA A 240 30.88 9.51 -7.39
N SER A 241 31.07 10.57 -8.19
CA SER A 241 32.36 10.85 -8.85
C SER A 241 32.26 12.05 -9.78
N SER A 242 33.04 13.07 -9.44
CA SER A 242 33.41 14.21 -10.27
C SER A 242 34.17 13.78 -11.53
N VAL A 243 33.76 14.23 -12.71
CA VAL A 243 34.66 14.87 -13.70
C VAL A 243 33.84 15.86 -14.53
N ALA A 244 34.34 17.09 -14.60
CA ALA A 244 33.77 18.19 -15.38
C ALA A 244 33.94 17.96 -16.89
N VAL A 245 32.89 18.26 -17.66
CA VAL A 245 33.02 18.74 -19.04
C VAL A 245 31.98 19.84 -19.26
N GLU A 246 32.46 21.07 -19.38
CA GLU A 246 31.68 22.21 -19.84
C GLU A 246 31.30 22.00 -21.31
N THR A 247 30.02 22.11 -21.66
CA THR A 247 29.59 22.60 -22.98
C THR A 247 28.21 23.25 -22.87
N LYS A 248 28.16 24.54 -23.21
CA LYS A 248 26.95 25.37 -23.37
C LYS A 248 26.05 24.81 -24.47
N VAL A 249 24.78 24.53 -24.15
CA VAL A 249 23.64 24.56 -25.09
C VAL A 249 22.37 25.02 -24.34
N ALA A 250 21.52 25.78 -25.03
CA ALA A 250 20.34 26.51 -24.58
C ALA A 250 19.46 25.83 -23.52
N ALA A 251 18.98 26.64 -22.56
CA ALA A 251 18.09 26.24 -21.48
C ALA A 251 16.72 25.74 -21.98
N VAL A 252 16.64 24.45 -22.27
CA VAL A 252 15.41 23.68 -22.09
C VAL A 252 15.36 23.36 -20.61
N ILE A 253 14.41 23.94 -19.87
CA ILE A 253 14.15 23.55 -18.49
C ILE A 253 13.60 22.11 -18.57
N GLU A 254 14.46 21.12 -18.37
CA GLU A 254 14.00 19.75 -18.14
C GLU A 254 13.16 19.76 -16.86
N ASN A 255 11.84 19.76 -17.01
CA ASN A 255 10.90 19.70 -15.90
C ASN A 255 11.01 18.31 -15.25
N HIS A 256 11.77 18.22 -14.15
CA HIS A 256 11.95 16.99 -13.39
C HIS A 256 10.72 16.73 -12.51
N TYR A 257 9.74 16.00 -13.03
CA TYR A 257 8.58 15.58 -12.25
C TYR A 257 8.93 14.43 -11.29
N ALA A 258 8.31 14.42 -10.12
CA ALA A 258 8.42 13.32 -9.17
C ALA A 258 7.58 12.09 -9.56
N TYR A 259 6.69 12.26 -10.54
CA TYR A 259 5.78 11.22 -11.01
C TYR A 259 6.05 10.88 -12.48
N PRO A 260 5.87 9.61 -12.91
CA PRO A 260 6.06 9.23 -14.31
C PRO A 260 5.10 9.95 -15.27
N ASP A 261 5.56 10.28 -16.48
CA ASP A 261 4.77 10.92 -17.56
C ASP A 261 3.39 10.29 -17.74
N LYS A 262 3.34 8.95 -17.83
CA LYS A 262 2.09 8.18 -18.01
C LYS A 262 1.06 8.48 -16.90
N ALA A 263 1.51 8.67 -15.67
CA ALA A 263 0.62 8.98 -14.54
C ALA A 263 0.11 10.41 -14.64
N LEU A 264 1.00 11.38 -14.88
CA LEU A 264 0.64 12.79 -15.04
C LEU A 264 -0.31 13.01 -16.21
N ARG A 265 -0.05 12.37 -17.36
CA ARG A 265 -0.93 12.37 -18.54
C ARG A 265 -2.32 11.83 -18.25
N ARG A 266 -2.39 10.73 -17.51
CA ARG A 266 -3.67 10.14 -17.09
C ARG A 266 -4.42 11.10 -16.16
N TRP A 267 -3.76 11.57 -15.10
CA TRP A 267 -4.36 12.47 -14.12
C TRP A 267 -4.80 13.80 -14.73
N SER A 268 -4.01 14.35 -15.66
CA SER A 268 -4.35 15.59 -16.36
C SER A 268 -5.58 15.45 -17.27
N ARG A 269 -5.88 14.23 -17.73
CA ARG A 269 -7.03 13.95 -18.60
C ARG A 269 -8.28 13.57 -17.81
N GLU A 270 -8.11 12.79 -16.74
CA GLU A 270 -9.22 12.13 -16.04
C GLU A 270 -9.62 12.85 -14.75
N LEU A 271 -8.70 13.55 -14.10
CA LEU A 271 -8.87 14.08 -12.74
C LEU A 271 -8.73 15.60 -12.66
N LEU A 272 -8.35 16.25 -13.76
CA LEU A 272 -8.08 17.69 -13.81
C LEU A 272 -9.03 18.39 -14.78
N THR A 273 -9.63 19.48 -14.32
CA THR A 273 -10.33 20.45 -15.18
C THR A 273 -9.59 21.78 -15.12
N ILE A 274 -9.42 22.42 -16.28
CA ILE A 274 -8.78 23.73 -16.42
C ILE A 274 -9.75 24.67 -17.10
N ASP A 275 -10.04 25.79 -16.44
CA ASP A 275 -10.83 26.88 -16.98
C ASP A 275 -9.92 28.10 -17.18
N LEU A 276 -9.96 28.64 -18.41
CA LEU A 276 -9.31 29.90 -18.75
C LEU A 276 -10.28 31.04 -18.44
N CYS A 277 -9.93 31.89 -17.49
CA CYS A 277 -10.74 33.05 -17.14
C CYS A 277 -10.54 34.20 -18.13
N GLY A 278 -11.53 35.09 -18.26
CA GLY A 278 -11.50 36.21 -19.22
C GLY A 278 -10.37 37.22 -19.00
N ASP A 279 -9.72 37.20 -17.84
CA ASP A 279 -8.52 37.97 -17.50
C ASP A 279 -7.21 37.22 -17.81
N GLN A 280 -7.28 36.09 -18.54
CA GLN A 280 -6.18 35.16 -18.83
C GLN A 280 -5.57 34.49 -17.58
N SER A 281 -6.23 34.58 -16.43
CA SER A 281 -5.91 33.72 -15.29
C SER A 281 -6.39 32.29 -15.53
N VAL A 282 -5.80 31.35 -14.81
CA VAL A 282 -6.16 29.93 -14.91
C VAL A 282 -6.75 29.46 -13.60
N GLU A 283 -7.92 28.83 -13.66
CA GLU A 283 -8.51 28.10 -12.56
C GLU A 283 -8.44 26.60 -12.85
N ALA A 284 -7.67 25.89 -12.03
CA ALA A 284 -7.48 24.46 -12.12
C ALA A 284 -8.18 23.75 -10.96
N THR A 285 -9.00 22.76 -11.27
CA THR A 285 -9.69 21.92 -10.29
C THR A 285 -9.24 20.48 -10.44
N PHE A 286 -8.55 19.96 -9.43
CA PHE A 286 -8.08 18.58 -9.38
C PHE A 286 -8.91 17.77 -8.39
N ARG A 287 -9.45 16.64 -8.85
CA ARG A 287 -10.36 15.75 -8.10
C ARG A 287 -9.79 14.34 -8.04
N PRO A 288 -8.87 14.05 -7.11
CA PRO A 288 -8.31 12.72 -6.98
C PRO A 288 -9.35 11.75 -6.44
N ASP A 289 -9.29 10.53 -6.96
CA ASP A 289 -10.09 9.41 -6.46
C ASP A 289 -9.54 8.98 -5.09
N CYS A 290 -10.09 9.52 -4.00
CA CYS A 290 -9.59 9.32 -2.63
C CYS A 290 -10.04 7.98 -2.01
N LYS A 291 -10.09 6.92 -2.82
CA LYS A 291 -10.52 5.56 -2.42
C LYS A 291 -9.59 4.82 -1.46
N THR A 292 -8.49 5.46 -1.06
CA THR A 292 -7.37 4.81 -0.37
C THR A 292 -7.29 5.14 1.13
N CYS A 293 -8.12 6.05 1.64
CA CYS A 293 -8.41 6.08 3.06
C CYS A 293 -9.47 5.03 3.33
N SER A 294 -9.21 4.11 4.25
CA SER A 294 -10.17 3.09 4.62
C SER A 294 -11.38 3.64 5.37
N ASN A 295 -11.62 4.97 5.43
CA ASN A 295 -12.74 5.77 5.98
C ASN A 295 -13.93 4.95 6.55
N MET A 296 -13.63 4.05 7.47
CA MET A 296 -14.44 2.86 7.79
C MET A 296 -15.14 2.16 6.60
N GLY A 297 -14.60 2.24 5.38
CA GLY A 297 -15.15 1.67 4.14
C GLY A 297 -16.04 2.62 3.34
N VAL A 298 -16.24 3.86 3.77
CA VAL A 298 -17.07 4.87 3.10
C VAL A 298 -16.21 5.65 2.10
N PRO A 299 -16.49 5.62 0.79
CA PRO A 299 -15.81 6.49 -0.16
C PRO A 299 -16.01 7.95 0.24
N PHE A 300 -14.96 8.77 0.19
CA PHE A 300 -15.11 10.23 0.27
C PHE A 300 -14.30 10.87 -0.84
N GLY A 301 -14.76 12.00 -1.36
CA GLY A 301 -14.03 12.77 -2.36
C GLY A 301 -13.38 14.01 -1.76
N PHE A 302 -12.35 14.49 -2.44
CA PHE A 302 -11.65 15.71 -2.07
C PHE A 302 -11.34 16.52 -3.32
N VAL A 303 -11.47 17.84 -3.22
CA VAL A 303 -11.33 18.76 -4.35
C VAL A 303 -10.23 19.76 -4.03
N TYR A 304 -9.26 19.87 -4.92
CA TYR A 304 -8.18 20.84 -4.87
C TYR A 304 -8.45 21.91 -5.92
N SER A 305 -8.50 23.17 -5.50
CA SER A 305 -8.70 24.33 -6.35
C SER A 305 -7.45 25.21 -6.33
N ILE A 306 -6.90 25.43 -7.52
CA ILE A 306 -5.64 26.13 -7.75
C ILE A 306 -5.93 27.30 -8.70
N LYS A 307 -5.75 28.54 -8.21
CA LYS A 307 -5.84 29.73 -9.05
C LYS A 307 -4.45 30.24 -9.38
N LEU A 308 -4.19 30.44 -10.65
CA LEU A 308 -2.90 30.86 -11.19
C LEU A 308 -3.06 32.19 -11.93
N GLY A 309 -2.02 33.00 -11.86
CA GLY A 309 -1.91 34.22 -12.66
C GLY A 309 -1.59 33.92 -14.12
N LEU A 310 -1.16 34.97 -14.80
CA LEU A 310 -0.93 34.95 -16.25
C LEU A 310 0.21 34.01 -16.64
N ARG A 311 0.07 33.38 -17.81
CA ARG A 311 1.11 32.55 -18.41
C ARG A 311 2.44 33.27 -18.59
N ARG A 312 2.41 34.54 -19.04
CA ARG A 312 3.61 35.36 -19.28
C ARG A 312 4.46 35.58 -18.02
N ASP A 313 3.85 35.43 -16.84
CA ASP A 313 4.51 35.58 -15.55
C ASP A 313 4.91 34.21 -14.95
N GLY A 314 4.82 33.12 -15.74
CA GLY A 314 5.12 31.75 -15.28
C GLY A 314 4.04 31.12 -14.40
N TYR A 315 2.77 31.53 -14.56
CA TYR A 315 1.64 31.05 -13.77
C TYR A 315 1.86 31.20 -12.24
N PRO A 316 2.03 32.43 -11.72
CA PRO A 316 2.21 32.63 -10.30
C PRO A 316 0.97 32.17 -9.52
N ILE A 317 1.16 31.38 -8.47
CA ILE A 317 0.08 30.86 -7.64
C ILE A 317 -0.59 32.02 -6.90
N ARG A 318 -1.87 32.22 -7.16
CA ARG A 318 -2.68 33.26 -6.50
C ARG A 318 -3.44 32.71 -5.31
N LYS A 319 -3.92 31.47 -5.42
CA LYS A 319 -4.67 30.82 -4.35
C LYS A 319 -4.57 29.31 -4.46
N LEU A 320 -4.35 28.68 -3.32
CA LEU A 320 -4.52 27.24 -3.12
C LEU A 320 -5.62 27.06 -2.08
N SER A 321 -6.57 26.17 -2.37
CA SER A 321 -7.60 25.77 -1.43
C SER A 321 -8.02 24.35 -1.70
N CYS A 322 -8.42 23.63 -0.67
CA CYS A 322 -8.96 22.30 -0.81
C CYS A 322 -10.15 22.10 0.11
N ARG A 323 -11.03 21.16 -0.23
CA ARG A 323 -12.21 20.84 0.55
C ARG A 323 -12.71 19.42 0.27
N PRO A 324 -13.40 18.79 1.24
CA PRO A 324 -14.21 17.62 0.96
C PRO A 324 -15.25 17.89 -0.13
N SER A 325 -15.60 16.86 -0.92
CA SER A 325 -16.74 16.92 -1.83
C SER A 325 -18.08 16.81 -1.12
N ASP A 326 -18.11 16.10 0.00
CA ASP A 326 -19.28 15.66 0.74
C ASP A 326 -18.99 15.68 2.25
N SER A 327 -19.93 15.18 3.07
CA SER A 327 -19.79 15.02 4.51
C SER A 327 -19.18 13.67 4.92
N ASP A 328 -18.86 12.78 3.97
CA ASP A 328 -18.45 11.41 4.27
C ASP A 328 -17.06 11.34 4.93
N TYR A 329 -16.29 12.42 4.83
CA TYR A 329 -15.04 12.61 5.60
C TYR A 329 -15.24 12.53 7.12
N GLN A 330 -16.46 12.74 7.62
CA GLN A 330 -16.78 12.64 9.05
C GLN A 330 -16.55 11.23 9.60
N CYS A 331 -16.55 10.21 8.73
CA CYS A 331 -16.25 8.83 9.10
C CYS A 331 -14.73 8.55 9.22
N MET A 332 -13.86 9.54 8.94
CA MET A 332 -12.41 9.34 8.98
C MET A 332 -11.95 9.16 10.42
N CYS A 333 -11.04 8.23 10.68
CA CYS A 333 -10.55 7.95 12.04
C CYS A 333 -10.11 9.23 12.77
N SER A 334 -9.35 10.11 12.11
CA SER A 334 -8.92 11.39 12.71
C SER A 334 -10.07 12.39 12.92
N CYS A 335 -11.14 12.32 12.13
CA CYS A 335 -12.34 13.13 12.35
C CYS A 335 -13.19 12.59 13.51
N LEU A 336 -13.18 11.27 13.74
CA LEU A 336 -13.82 10.66 14.90
C LEU A 336 -13.07 10.94 16.19
N GLU A 337 -11.73 10.98 16.13
CA GLU A 337 -10.86 11.31 17.27
C GLU A 337 -10.88 12.81 17.61
N ASP A 338 -10.92 13.68 16.60
CA ASP A 338 -10.91 15.14 16.75
C ASP A 338 -11.90 15.80 15.76
N PRO A 339 -13.20 15.82 16.08
CA PRO A 339 -14.24 16.32 15.17
C PRO A 339 -14.19 17.83 14.92
N ASP A 340 -13.55 18.60 15.80
CA ASP A 340 -13.47 20.06 15.69
C ASP A 340 -12.15 20.52 15.04
N GLY A 341 -11.02 19.91 15.40
CA GLY A 341 -9.69 20.31 14.93
C GLY A 341 -9.30 19.68 13.59
N PHE A 342 -9.59 18.39 13.38
CA PHE A 342 -9.19 17.69 12.16
C PHE A 342 -9.78 18.31 10.88
N PRO A 343 -11.08 18.69 10.82
CA PRO A 343 -11.62 19.32 9.63
C PRO A 343 -10.90 20.61 9.23
N GLN A 344 -10.40 21.40 10.19
CA GLN A 344 -9.61 22.58 9.90
C GLN A 344 -8.21 22.24 9.39
N ALA A 345 -7.56 21.25 10.00
CA ALA A 345 -6.25 20.77 9.53
C ALA A 345 -6.34 20.15 8.12
N MET A 346 -7.42 19.44 7.84
CA MET A 346 -7.65 18.75 6.56
C MET A 346 -7.76 19.71 5.38
N ILE A 347 -8.36 20.89 5.57
CA ILE A 347 -8.52 21.90 4.51
C ILE A 347 -7.31 22.85 4.38
N SER A 348 -6.22 22.58 5.12
CA SER A 348 -4.99 23.36 5.03
C SER A 348 -4.33 23.23 3.66
N ALA A 349 -3.78 24.34 3.17
CA ALA A 349 -3.05 24.41 1.93
C ALA A 349 -1.61 24.89 2.18
N PRO A 350 -0.63 24.44 1.39
CA PRO A 350 0.74 24.89 1.51
C PRO A 350 0.88 26.36 1.09
N GLY A 351 1.82 27.07 1.71
CA GLY A 351 2.03 28.52 1.53
C GLY A 351 2.83 28.88 0.27
N PHE A 352 2.32 28.57 -0.92
CA PHE A 352 3.02 28.86 -2.20
C PHE A 352 2.54 30.13 -2.92
N THR A 353 1.71 30.94 -2.29
CA THR A 353 1.21 32.18 -2.90
C THR A 353 2.36 33.08 -3.37
N GLY A 354 2.33 33.48 -4.65
CA GLY A 354 3.34 34.31 -5.29
C GLY A 354 4.46 33.54 -6.00
N GLN A 355 4.65 32.25 -5.71
CA GLN A 355 5.61 31.40 -6.41
C GLN A 355 5.07 30.97 -7.78
N THR A 356 5.95 30.77 -8.76
CA THR A 356 5.57 30.25 -10.09
C THR A 356 5.33 28.74 -10.03
N LEU A 357 4.57 28.23 -11.00
CA LEU A 357 4.36 26.78 -11.10
C LEU A 357 5.67 26.01 -11.32
N SER A 358 6.68 26.57 -11.96
CA SER A 358 7.95 25.85 -12.15
C SER A 358 8.77 25.79 -10.85
N GLN A 359 8.71 26.83 -10.01
CA GLN A 359 9.39 26.85 -8.71
C GLN A 359 8.90 25.75 -7.76
N ILE A 360 7.61 25.38 -7.84
CA ILE A 360 7.07 24.32 -6.97
C ILE A 360 7.61 22.93 -7.31
N LEU A 361 8.22 22.72 -8.48
CA LEU A 361 8.81 21.41 -8.82
C LEU A 361 9.97 21.05 -7.89
N GLU A 362 10.64 22.05 -7.30
CA GLU A 362 11.68 21.87 -6.30
C GLU A 362 11.13 21.46 -4.92
N TRP A 363 9.82 21.63 -4.69
CA TRP A 363 9.19 21.23 -3.44
C TRP A 363 9.15 19.70 -3.33
N ASN A 364 9.89 19.17 -2.36
CA ASN A 364 10.04 17.74 -2.14
C ASN A 364 9.55 17.31 -0.75
N PRO A 365 8.23 17.33 -0.49
CA PRO A 365 7.68 16.80 0.75
C PRO A 365 7.88 15.29 0.83
N LEU A 366 7.84 14.75 2.05
CA LEU A 366 7.86 13.30 2.28
C LEU A 366 6.73 12.63 1.48
N VAL A 367 7.08 11.63 0.69
CA VAL A 367 6.13 10.91 -0.15
C VAL A 367 5.41 9.86 0.68
N GLU A 368 4.12 10.07 0.92
CA GLU A 368 3.25 9.08 1.54
C GLU A 368 2.23 8.53 0.53
N PRO A 369 2.44 7.32 0.01
CA PRO A 369 1.50 6.71 -0.94
C PRO A 369 0.18 6.28 -0.26
N ALA A 370 0.10 6.35 1.06
CA ALA A 370 -1.12 6.10 1.82
C ALA A 370 -2.23 7.07 1.38
N GLY A 371 -3.45 6.55 1.28
CA GLY A 371 -4.60 7.33 0.85
C GLY A 371 -5.23 8.27 1.86
N CYS A 372 -4.74 8.30 3.10
CA CYS A 372 -5.34 9.15 4.12
C CYS A 372 -4.95 10.62 3.96
N LEU A 373 -5.77 11.53 4.50
CA LEU A 373 -5.47 12.95 4.73
C LEU A 373 -5.16 13.24 6.22
N CYS A 374 -5.02 12.19 7.01
CA CYS A 374 -4.86 12.20 8.47
C CYS A 374 -3.65 13.05 8.90
N ARG A 375 -2.50 12.85 8.24
CA ARG A 375 -1.22 13.48 8.60
C ARG A 375 -0.79 14.53 7.60
N GLN A 376 0.04 15.48 8.05
CA GLN A 376 0.57 16.55 7.20
C GLN A 376 1.34 16.01 5.97
N PRO A 377 2.24 15.02 6.08
CA PRO A 377 2.94 14.47 4.92
C PRO A 377 2.01 13.86 3.88
N SER A 378 0.92 13.21 4.32
CA SER A 378 -0.07 12.64 3.40
C SER A 378 -0.81 13.75 2.63
N ARG A 379 -1.17 14.86 3.30
CA ARG A 379 -1.76 16.05 2.66
C ARG A 379 -0.79 16.71 1.68
N ASP A 380 0.46 16.89 2.08
CA ASP A 380 1.51 17.48 1.25
C ASP A 380 1.76 16.63 -0.01
N HIS A 381 1.75 15.30 0.13
CA HIS A 381 1.86 14.39 -0.99
C HIS A 381 0.70 14.57 -2.00
N LYS A 382 -0.54 14.74 -1.55
CA LYS A 382 -1.69 15.01 -2.45
C LYS A 382 -1.58 16.37 -3.13
N TRP A 383 -1.12 17.39 -2.41
CA TRP A 383 -0.83 18.70 -3.01
C TRP A 383 0.27 18.62 -4.07
N LYS A 384 1.32 17.81 -3.85
CA LYS A 384 2.39 17.58 -4.83
C LYS A 384 1.83 16.95 -6.12
N ILE A 385 0.96 15.94 -5.99
CA ILE A 385 0.27 15.34 -7.15
C ILE A 385 -0.53 16.40 -7.91
N ALA A 386 -1.39 17.16 -7.21
CA ALA A 386 -2.24 18.17 -7.81
C ALA A 386 -1.43 19.22 -8.58
N LEU A 387 -0.42 19.81 -7.94
CA LEU A 387 0.39 20.88 -8.52
C LEU A 387 1.25 20.39 -9.71
N GLN A 388 1.89 19.22 -9.60
CA GLN A 388 2.68 18.68 -10.72
C GLN A 388 1.78 18.26 -11.89
N THR A 389 0.56 17.78 -11.63
CA THR A 389 -0.41 17.47 -12.70
C THR A 389 -0.85 18.74 -13.44
N VAL A 390 -1.07 19.85 -12.71
CA VAL A 390 -1.42 21.15 -13.31
C VAL A 390 -0.24 21.70 -14.11
N HIS A 391 0.98 21.68 -13.56
CA HIS A 391 2.17 22.09 -14.30
C HIS A 391 2.33 21.26 -15.57
N TYR A 392 2.26 19.93 -15.47
CA TYR A 392 2.33 19.04 -16.62
C TYR A 392 1.29 19.40 -17.69
N LYS A 393 0.02 19.59 -17.31
CA LYS A 393 -1.02 19.92 -18.28
C LYS A 393 -0.78 21.25 -18.99
N LEU A 394 -0.34 22.28 -18.27
CA LEU A 394 -0.15 23.62 -18.84
C LEU A 394 1.11 23.77 -19.68
N TYR A 395 2.14 22.95 -19.43
CA TYR A 395 3.44 23.01 -20.11
C TYR A 395 3.67 21.86 -21.12
N SER A 396 2.82 20.82 -21.14
CA SER A 396 2.89 19.70 -22.10
C SER A 396 1.81 19.71 -23.18
N ASP A 397 0.83 20.60 -23.09
CA ASP A 397 -0.10 20.93 -24.20
C ASP A 397 0.44 22.08 -25.09
N GLU A 398 1.74 22.38 -25.00
CA GLU A 398 2.53 23.06 -26.05
C GLU A 398 2.95 22.05 -27.12
#